data_AF-A0A6G1Z3N1-F1
#
_entry.id   AF-A0A6G1Z3N1-F1
#
_cell.length_a   1.000
_cell.length_b   1.000
_cell.length_c   1.000
_cell.angle_alpha   90.00
_cell.angle_beta   90.00
_cell.angle_gamma   90.00
#
_symmetry.space_group_name_H-M   'P 1'
#
loop_
_entity.id
_entity.type
_entity.pdbx_description
1 polymer ?
#
loop_
_entity_poly.entity_id
_entity_poly.type
_entity_poly.pdbx_seq_one_letter_code
_entity_poly.pdbx_strand_id
1 'polypeptide(L)'
;MTLIDSLPPRPLEPQELTSLNRAEAFELVVAVESDGPARGVLFATETWVKGVAYDDDSGWTLVETVELDDETARIDGLQTCEAAIHAFQGEENEE
;
A
#
# COMPACT_ATOMS: atom_id res chain seq x y z
N MET A 1 12.55 -5.33 5.12
CA MET A 1 12.41 -3.87 5.22
C MET A 1 12.94 -3.14 3.97
N THR A 2 12.86 -3.73 2.77
CA THR A 2 13.43 -3.17 1.53
C THR A 2 12.42 -2.41 0.65
N LEU A 3 11.13 -2.67 0.81
CA LEU A 3 10.08 -2.04 -0.01
C LEU A 3 9.95 -0.54 0.29
N ILE A 4 9.77 -0.19 1.56
CA ILE A 4 9.56 1.19 2.03
C ILE A 4 10.78 2.06 1.72
N ASP A 5 11.98 1.53 1.93
CA ASP A 5 13.25 2.22 1.68
C ASP A 5 13.46 2.59 0.20
N SER A 6 12.78 1.88 -0.71
CA SER A 6 12.81 2.17 -2.15
C SER A 6 11.80 3.24 -2.57
N LEU A 7 10.88 3.65 -1.69
CA LEU A 7 9.87 4.66 -1.99
C LEU A 7 10.44 6.07 -1.77
N PRO A 8 10.05 7.04 -2.61
CA PRO A 8 10.47 8.42 -2.41
C PRO A 8 9.84 8.98 -1.12
N PRO A 9 10.47 9.95 -0.43
CA PRO A 9 9.95 10.54 0.82
C PRO A 9 8.81 11.53 0.54
N ARG A 10 7.85 11.11 -0.29
CA ARG A 10 6.65 11.87 -0.70
C ARG A 10 5.58 10.87 -1.21
N PRO A 11 4.31 11.28 -1.23
CA PRO A 11 3.24 10.53 -1.89
C PRO A 11 3.58 10.23 -3.36
N LEU A 12 3.17 9.04 -3.84
CA LEU A 12 3.50 8.60 -5.20
C LEU A 12 2.61 9.26 -6.24
N GLU A 13 3.20 9.73 -7.34
CA GLU A 13 2.42 10.21 -8.46
C GLU A 13 1.77 9.06 -9.24
N PRO A 14 0.63 9.28 -9.91
CA PRO A 14 -0.06 8.23 -10.69
C PRO A 14 0.86 7.54 -11.72
N GLN A 15 1.82 8.28 -12.29
CA GLN A 15 2.80 7.75 -13.23
C GLN A 15 3.83 6.81 -12.58
N GLU A 16 4.23 7.10 -11.33
CA GLU A 16 5.16 6.27 -10.56
C GLU A 16 4.47 4.97 -10.14
N LEU A 17 3.21 5.06 -9.68
CA LEU A 17 2.36 3.89 -9.41
C LEU A 17 2.19 2.98 -10.63
N THR A 18 1.89 3.57 -11.78
CA THR A 18 1.77 2.82 -13.03
C THR A 18 3.08 2.16 -13.44
N SER A 19 4.22 2.72 -13.05
CA SER A 19 5.54 2.13 -13.30
C SER A 19 5.83 0.99 -12.33
N LEU A 20 5.46 1.13 -11.06
CA LEU A 20 5.56 0.06 -10.05
C LEU A 20 4.65 -1.13 -10.37
N ASN A 21 3.42 -0.87 -10.81
CA ASN A 21 2.47 -1.91 -11.22
C ASN A 21 2.98 -2.73 -12.43
N ARG A 22 3.86 -2.14 -13.25
CA ARG A 22 4.51 -2.80 -14.39
C ARG A 22 5.83 -3.46 -14.05
N ALA A 23 6.33 -3.30 -12.82
CA ALA A 23 7.56 -3.95 -12.39
C ALA A 23 7.31 -5.44 -12.16
N GLU A 24 8.26 -6.29 -12.57
CA GLU A 24 8.19 -7.75 -12.40
C GLU A 24 8.22 -8.22 -10.93
N ALA A 25 8.40 -7.29 -9.98
CA ALA A 25 8.43 -7.59 -8.56
C ALA A 25 7.04 -7.75 -7.92
N PHE A 26 5.98 -7.27 -8.59
CA PHE A 26 4.62 -7.25 -8.04
C PHE A 26 3.61 -7.70 -9.08
N GLU A 27 2.59 -8.42 -8.63
CA GLU A 27 1.45 -8.82 -9.47
C GLU A 27 0.43 -7.68 -9.58
N LEU A 28 0.33 -6.86 -8.53
CA LEU A 28 -0.56 -5.71 -8.50
C LEU A 28 0.00 -4.64 -7.57
N VAL A 29 -0.01 -3.41 -8.05
CA VAL A 29 0.23 -2.19 -7.23
C VAL A 29 -0.89 -1.20 -7.51
N VAL A 30 -1.67 -0.83 -6.49
CA VAL A 30 -2.84 0.06 -6.66
C VAL A 30 -2.94 1.07 -5.52
N ALA A 31 -3.43 2.26 -5.82
CA ALA A 31 -3.73 3.28 -4.82
C ALA A 31 -5.09 3.04 -4.18
N VAL A 32 -5.20 3.24 -2.87
CA VAL A 32 -6.47 3.16 -2.13
C VAL A 32 -7.33 4.41 -2.37
N GLU A 33 -6.71 5.57 -2.56
CA GLU A 33 -7.38 6.84 -2.86
C GLU A 33 -6.77 7.47 -4.12
N SER A 34 -7.61 7.97 -5.03
CA SER A 34 -7.16 8.40 -6.37
C SER A 34 -7.87 9.66 -6.89
N ASP A 35 -7.63 10.78 -6.21
CA ASP A 35 -7.90 12.13 -6.74
C ASP A 35 -6.61 13.01 -6.71
N GLY A 36 -5.44 12.37 -6.60
CA GLY A 36 -4.15 13.05 -6.43
C GLY A 36 -2.98 12.09 -6.22
N PRO A 37 -1.85 12.58 -5.68
CA PRO A 37 -0.74 11.73 -5.27
C PRO A 37 -1.20 10.68 -4.25
N ALA A 38 -0.87 9.42 -4.49
CA ALA A 38 -1.30 8.33 -3.64
C ALA A 38 -0.56 8.36 -2.32
N ARG A 39 -1.35 8.44 -1.24
CA ARG A 39 -0.89 8.34 0.15
C ARG A 39 -1.11 6.94 0.73
N GLY A 40 -1.94 6.12 0.10
CA GLY A 40 -2.17 4.73 0.47
C GLY A 40 -1.96 3.82 -0.74
N VAL A 41 -1.11 2.80 -0.60
CA VAL A 41 -0.73 1.91 -1.69
C VAL A 41 -0.78 0.46 -1.22
N LEU A 42 -1.47 -0.36 -2.01
CA LEU A 42 -1.50 -1.80 -1.87
C LEU A 42 -0.48 -2.42 -2.83
N PHE A 43 0.38 -3.28 -2.29
CA PHE A 43 1.28 -4.12 -3.06
C PHE A 43 0.85 -5.56 -2.90
N ALA A 44 0.66 -6.29 -3.99
CA ALA A 44 0.33 -7.69 -3.96
C ALA A 44 1.28 -8.52 -4.82
N THR A 45 1.53 -9.73 -4.34
CA THR A 45 2.24 -10.79 -5.05
C THR A 45 1.36 -12.04 -5.09
N GLU A 46 1.96 -13.17 -5.45
CA GLU A 46 1.31 -14.48 -5.37
C GLU A 46 1.11 -14.95 -3.92
N THR A 47 1.97 -14.49 -2.99
CA THR A 47 2.06 -15.04 -1.63
C THR A 47 1.73 -14.05 -0.53
N TRP A 48 1.59 -12.77 -0.84
CA TRP A 48 1.24 -11.76 0.15
C TRP A 48 0.61 -10.52 -0.47
N VAL A 49 -0.12 -9.79 0.38
CA VAL A 49 -0.58 -8.42 0.16
C VAL A 49 -0.04 -7.54 1.29
N LYS A 50 0.40 -6.33 0.96
CA LYS A 50 0.90 -5.34 1.91
C LYS A 50 0.22 -4.02 1.70
N GLY A 51 -0.23 -3.42 2.80
CA GLY A 51 -0.71 -2.05 2.85
C GLY A 51 0.38 -1.12 3.33
N VAL A 52 0.66 -0.07 2.55
CA VAL A 52 1.61 0.98 2.91
C VAL A 52 0.90 2.32 2.88
N ALA A 53 1.03 3.10 3.94
CA ALA A 53 0.47 4.43 4.07
C ALA A 53 1.57 5.48 4.24
N TYR A 54 1.33 6.70 3.76
CA TYR A 54 2.22 7.84 3.89
C TYR A 54 1.65 8.85 4.89
N ASP A 55 2.44 9.11 5.92
CA ASP A 55 2.29 10.21 6.88
C ASP A 55 3.34 11.31 6.57
N ASP A 56 3.00 12.57 6.81
CA ASP A 56 3.93 13.69 6.64
C ASP A 56 5.06 13.72 7.69
N ASP A 57 4.81 13.21 8.91
CA ASP A 57 5.80 13.18 10.00
C ASP A 57 6.73 11.97 9.91
N SER A 58 6.15 10.78 9.71
CA SER A 58 6.84 9.48 9.72
C SER A 58 7.22 8.98 8.32
N GLY A 59 6.66 9.56 7.26
CA GLY A 59 6.84 9.10 5.88
C GLY A 59 6.08 7.82 5.58
N TRP A 60 6.63 6.99 4.69
CA TRP A 60 6.02 5.71 4.33
C TRP A 60 6.13 4.69 5.45
N THR A 61 4.98 4.13 5.83
CA THR A 61 4.84 3.14 6.89
C THR A 61 4.11 1.92 6.35
N LEU A 62 4.64 0.72 6.62
CA LEU A 62 3.95 -0.54 6.37
C LEU A 62 2.95 -0.75 7.50
N VAL A 63 1.66 -0.61 7.18
CA VAL A 63 0.58 -0.66 8.16
C VAL A 63 0.03 -2.07 8.32
N GLU A 64 0.09 -2.88 7.26
CA GLU A 64 -0.42 -4.26 7.31
C GLU A 64 0.28 -5.19 6.32
N THR A 65 0.38 -6.47 6.68
CA THR A 65 0.85 -7.54 5.81
C THR A 65 -0.01 -8.78 5.99
N VAL A 66 -0.67 -9.19 4.90
CA VAL A 66 -1.48 -10.41 4.86
C VAL A 66 -0.80 -11.42 3.95
N GLU A 67 -0.50 -12.60 4.48
CA GLU A 67 -0.04 -13.73 3.67
C GLU A 67 -1.22 -14.35 2.90
N LEU A 68 -0.96 -14.80 1.68
CA LEU A 68 -1.95 -15.46 0.82
C LEU A 68 -1.69 -16.96 0.81
N ASP A 69 -2.75 -17.71 1.01
CA ASP A 69 -2.75 -19.16 1.07
C ASP A 69 -4.13 -19.70 0.63
N ASP A 70 -4.34 -21.01 0.75
CA ASP A 70 -5.59 -21.67 0.35
C ASP A 70 -6.81 -21.19 1.16
N GLU A 71 -6.62 -20.64 2.36
CA GLU A 71 -7.68 -20.11 3.22
C GLU A 71 -7.89 -18.61 2.99
N THR A 72 -6.81 -17.86 2.72
CA THR A 72 -6.84 -16.42 2.49
C THR A 72 -6.71 -16.07 1.00
N ALA A 73 -7.86 -15.82 0.37
CA ALA A 73 -7.91 -15.33 -1.00
C ALA A 73 -7.32 -13.92 -1.13
N ARG A 74 -6.72 -13.61 -2.31
CA ARG A 74 -6.14 -12.30 -2.61
C ARG A 74 -7.08 -11.12 -2.33
N ILE A 75 -8.37 -11.28 -2.64
CA ILE A 75 -9.37 -10.22 -2.42
C ILE A 75 -9.50 -9.92 -0.92
N ASP A 76 -9.50 -10.95 -0.07
CA ASP A 76 -9.59 -10.78 1.38
C ASP A 76 -8.34 -10.05 1.93
N GLY A 77 -7.15 -10.44 1.44
CA GLY A 77 -5.90 -9.74 1.78
C GLY A 77 -5.87 -8.28 1.34
N LEU A 78 -6.42 -7.97 0.15
CA LEU A 78 -6.56 -6.59 -0.32
C LEU A 78 -7.50 -5.77 0.57
N GLN A 79 -8.67 -6.31 0.91
CA GLN A 79 -9.64 -5.61 1.75
C GLN A 79 -9.10 -5.35 3.16
N THR A 80 -8.41 -6.33 3.75
CA THR A 80 -7.78 -6.19 5.07
C THR A 80 -6.72 -5.10 5.05
N CYS A 81 -5.83 -5.11 4.06
CA CYS A 81 -4.80 -4.08 3.93
C CYS A 81 -5.39 -2.69 3.63
N GLU A 82 -6.45 -2.60 2.82
CA GLU A 82 -7.16 -1.36 2.52
C GLU A 82 -7.76 -0.75 3.80
N ALA A 83 -8.42 -1.57 4.61
CA ALA A 83 -8.98 -1.14 5.89
C ALA A 83 -7.90 -0.63 6.86
N ALA A 84 -6.74 -1.29 6.92
CA ALA A 84 -5.62 -0.86 7.74
C ALA A 84 -5.03 0.49 7.29
N ILE A 85 -4.93 0.72 5.97
CA ILE A 85 -4.52 2.02 5.43
C ILE A 85 -5.50 3.12 5.85
N HIS A 86 -6.80 2.88 5.69
CA HIS A 86 -7.82 3.84 6.11
C HIS A 86 -7.81 4.10 7.62
N ALA A 87 -7.59 3.08 8.45
CA ALA A 87 -7.47 3.25 9.88
C ALA A 87 -6.26 4.15 10.22
N PHE A 88 -5.09 3.86 9.65
CA PHE A 88 -3.88 4.66 9.87
C PHE A 88 -4.06 6.13 9.46
N GLN A 89 -4.64 6.38 8.28
CA GLN A 89 -4.90 7.74 7.80
C GLN A 89 -6.04 8.45 8.57
N GLY A 90 -6.99 7.67 9.10
CA GLY A 90 -8.10 8.18 9.91
C GLY A 90 -7.65 8.61 11.31
N GLU A 91 -6.70 7.89 11.91
CA GLU A 91 -6.07 8.24 13.19
C GLU A 91 -5.37 9.61 13.12
N GLU A 92 -4.79 9.98 11.96
CA GLU A 92 -4.17 11.30 11.74
C GLU A 92 -5.16 12.47 11.74
N ASN A 93 -6.46 12.19 11.51
CA ASN A 93 -7.49 13.23 11.39
C ASN A 93 -8.24 13.49 12.70
N GLU A 94 -7.81 12.88 13.82
CA GLU A 94 -8.40 13.04 15.16
C GLU A 94 -7.67 14.04 16.08
N GLU A 95 -6.75 14.87 15.56
CA GLU A 95 -6.03 15.91 16.34
C GLU A 95 -6.63 17.34 16.27
#